data_AF-A0A2P2GJI6-F1
#
_entry.id   AF-A0A2P2GJI6-F1
#
_cell.length_a   1.000
_cell.length_b   1.000
_cell.length_c   1.000
_cell.angle_alpha   90.00
_cell.angle_beta   90.00
_cell.angle_gamma   90.00
#
_symmetry.space_group_name_H-M   'P 1'
#
loop_
_entity.id
_entity.type
_entity.pdbx_description
1 polymer ?
#
loop_
_entity_poly.entity_id
_entity_poly.type
_entity_poly.pdbx_seq_one_letter_code
_entity_poly.pdbx_strand_id
1 'polypeptide(L)'
;MDKAARAVWWETLPAGIREEVDGYVLQDARLMAVRVITEIGRDPRGTGVDTAQLIVGDRYLHHGDRIARRPESPLDQESLAHRAAGCAGRVVAIEAVWDGDTVHDWFVQLLAVTADPAGEAQLATVYRSTAQRYLGESRDHRPRHPEAVAAERAGRALAEHLSVPFHFASPDSPDDEAPRWQP
;
A
#
# COMPACT_ATOMS: atom_id res chain seq x y z
N MET A 1 -24.76 -1.17 -3.32
CA MET A 1 -25.48 -1.29 -2.02
C MET A 1 -25.01 -0.18 -1.10
N ASP A 2 -25.92 0.63 -0.55
CA ASP A 2 -25.55 1.68 0.41
C ASP A 2 -25.10 1.07 1.76
N LYS A 3 -24.56 1.91 2.66
CA LYS A 3 -23.99 1.44 3.95
C LYS A 3 -25.02 0.77 4.85
N ALA A 4 -26.26 1.26 4.89
CA ALA A 4 -27.30 0.69 5.74
C ALA A 4 -27.73 -0.68 5.22
N ALA A 5 -27.91 -0.82 3.91
CA ALA A 5 -28.21 -2.08 3.27
C ALA A 5 -27.07 -3.10 3.44
N ARG A 6 -25.80 -2.66 3.41
CA ARG A 6 -24.65 -3.52 3.73
C ARG A 6 -24.67 -4.03 5.16
N ALA A 7 -25.02 -3.18 6.13
CA ALA A 7 -25.13 -3.58 7.53
C ALA A 7 -26.26 -4.59 7.76
N VAL A 8 -27.43 -4.36 7.14
CA VAL A 8 -28.56 -5.31 7.21
C VAL A 8 -28.17 -6.65 6.59
N TRP A 9 -27.57 -6.64 5.39
CA TRP A 9 -27.10 -7.87 4.73
C TRP A 9 -26.08 -8.62 5.58
N TRP A 10 -25.12 -7.91 6.19
CA TRP A 10 -24.13 -8.51 7.08
C TRP A 10 -24.80 -9.27 8.23
N GLU A 11 -25.80 -8.69 8.89
CA GLU A 11 -26.52 -9.35 10.00
C GLU A 11 -27.36 -10.56 9.56
N THR A 12 -27.66 -10.71 8.27
CA THR A 12 -28.33 -11.94 7.75
C THR A 12 -27.39 -13.13 7.62
N LEU A 13 -26.07 -12.92 7.66
CA LEU A 13 -25.11 -14.01 7.53
C LEU A 13 -25.07 -14.90 8.78
N PRO A 14 -24.92 -16.24 8.61
CA PRO A 14 -24.68 -17.14 9.73
C PRO A 14 -23.53 -16.66 10.61
N ALA A 15 -23.65 -16.86 11.94
CA ALA A 15 -22.64 -16.39 12.89
C ALA A 15 -21.22 -16.90 12.56
N GLY A 16 -21.06 -18.18 12.23
CA GLY A 16 -19.75 -18.75 11.87
C GLY A 16 -19.10 -18.10 10.64
N ILE A 17 -19.90 -17.66 9.67
CA ILE A 17 -19.41 -16.94 8.50
C ILE A 17 -18.95 -15.52 8.87
N ARG A 18 -19.72 -14.83 9.71
CA ARG A 18 -19.33 -13.51 10.22
C ARG A 18 -18.04 -13.59 11.01
N GLU A 19 -17.91 -14.61 11.86
CA GLU A 19 -16.69 -14.90 12.64
C GLU A 19 -15.49 -15.20 11.75
N GLU A 20 -15.66 -15.98 10.68
CA GLU A 20 -14.59 -16.28 9.72
C GLU A 20 -14.10 -15.00 9.00
N VAL A 21 -15.03 -14.20 8.47
CA VAL A 21 -14.70 -12.93 7.80
C VAL A 21 -14.03 -11.97 8.79
N ASP A 22 -14.57 -11.81 9.99
CA ASP A 22 -13.98 -10.95 11.02
C ASP A 22 -12.61 -11.47 11.47
N GLY A 23 -12.40 -12.79 11.50
CA GLY A 23 -11.11 -13.41 11.77
C GLY A 23 -10.05 -12.99 10.74
N TYR A 24 -10.39 -13.03 9.46
CA TYR A 24 -9.50 -12.52 8.40
C TYR A 24 -9.27 -11.01 8.51
N VAL A 25 -10.30 -10.22 8.84
CA VAL A 25 -10.15 -8.77 9.03
C VAL A 25 -9.21 -8.46 10.20
N LEU A 26 -9.35 -9.16 11.33
CA LEU A 26 -8.49 -8.98 12.49
C LEU A 26 -7.03 -9.37 12.22
N GLN A 27 -6.79 -10.29 11.28
CA GLN A 27 -5.45 -10.68 10.82
C GLN A 27 -4.91 -9.82 9.68
N ASP A 28 -5.61 -8.76 9.31
CA ASP A 28 -5.28 -7.88 8.18
C ASP A 28 -5.21 -8.61 6.81
N ALA A 29 -6.06 -9.63 6.64
CA ALA A 29 -6.13 -10.48 5.45
C ALA A 29 -7.32 -10.11 4.54
N ARG A 30 -7.37 -8.85 4.07
CA ARG A 30 -8.51 -8.29 3.30
C ARG A 30 -8.97 -9.16 2.13
N LEU A 31 -8.05 -9.66 1.32
CA LEU A 31 -8.40 -10.47 0.13
C LEU A 31 -9.08 -11.79 0.50
N MET A 32 -8.67 -12.41 1.61
CA MET A 32 -9.32 -13.62 2.12
C MET A 32 -10.73 -13.32 2.62
N ALA A 33 -10.91 -12.22 3.35
CA ALA A 33 -12.23 -11.77 3.78
C ALA A 33 -13.17 -11.47 2.58
N VAL A 34 -12.68 -10.78 1.54
CA VAL A 34 -13.44 -10.49 0.32
C VAL A 34 -13.81 -11.77 -0.42
N ARG A 35 -12.87 -12.72 -0.49
CA ARG A 35 -13.10 -14.02 -1.12
C ARG A 35 -14.24 -14.77 -0.45
N VAL A 36 -14.25 -14.88 0.88
CA VAL A 36 -15.33 -15.56 1.62
C VAL A 36 -16.69 -14.94 1.28
N ILE A 37 -16.81 -13.61 1.33
CA ILE A 37 -18.06 -12.92 0.98
C ILE A 37 -18.48 -13.16 -0.47
N THR A 38 -17.52 -13.14 -1.39
CA THR A 38 -17.78 -13.36 -2.83
C THR A 38 -18.21 -14.79 -3.11
N GLU A 39 -17.65 -15.77 -2.42
CA GLU A 39 -18.02 -17.19 -2.56
C GLU A 39 -19.44 -17.47 -2.07
N ILE A 40 -19.88 -16.79 -1.01
CA ILE A 40 -21.27 -16.83 -0.51
C ILE A 40 -22.23 -16.12 -1.48
N GLY A 41 -21.75 -15.06 -2.15
CA GLY A 41 -22.50 -14.25 -3.11
C GLY A 41 -22.66 -14.85 -4.51
N ARG A 42 -22.34 -16.12 -4.76
CA ARG A 42 -22.46 -16.75 -6.10
C ARG A 42 -23.90 -17.12 -6.51
N ASP A 43 -24.92 -16.76 -5.74
CA ASP A 43 -26.33 -16.77 -6.18
C ASP A 43 -26.55 -15.69 -7.26
N PRO A 44 -27.40 -15.87 -8.28
CA PRO A 44 -27.77 -14.82 -9.25
C PRO A 44 -28.27 -13.48 -8.64
N ARG A 45 -28.55 -13.40 -7.33
CA ARG A 45 -28.81 -12.16 -6.58
C ARG A 45 -27.67 -11.69 -5.67
N GLY A 46 -26.53 -12.34 -5.70
CA GLY A 46 -25.49 -12.22 -4.69
C GLY A 46 -24.50 -11.06 -4.88
N THR A 47 -23.68 -10.91 -3.85
CA THR A 47 -22.75 -9.79 -3.65
C THR A 47 -21.55 -9.91 -4.59
N GLY A 48 -21.52 -9.09 -5.65
CA GLY A 48 -20.34 -8.96 -6.51
C GLY A 48 -19.10 -8.45 -5.75
N VAL A 49 -17.92 -8.63 -6.35
CA VAL A 49 -16.61 -8.31 -5.73
C VAL A 49 -16.57 -6.89 -5.17
N ASP A 50 -17.08 -5.90 -5.91
CA ASP A 50 -17.09 -4.50 -5.45
C ASP A 50 -17.89 -4.32 -4.15
N THR A 51 -19.03 -4.99 -4.06
CA THR A 51 -19.86 -4.92 -2.84
C THR A 51 -19.23 -5.70 -1.70
N ALA A 52 -18.56 -6.83 -1.99
CA ALA A 52 -17.80 -7.59 -1.00
C ALA A 52 -16.65 -6.73 -0.42
N GLN A 53 -15.92 -6.00 -1.28
CA GLN A 53 -14.88 -5.08 -0.86
C GLN A 53 -15.41 -3.96 0.05
N LEU A 54 -16.59 -3.41 -0.25
CA LEU A 54 -17.23 -2.40 0.59
C LEU A 54 -17.64 -2.96 1.96
N ILE A 55 -18.20 -4.17 2.01
CA ILE A 55 -18.60 -4.81 3.28
C ILE A 55 -17.35 -5.09 4.13
N VAL A 56 -16.30 -5.67 3.54
CA VAL A 56 -15.03 -5.88 4.26
C VAL A 56 -14.44 -4.54 4.71
N GLY A 57 -14.52 -3.49 3.89
CA GLY A 57 -14.13 -2.13 4.29
C GLY A 57 -14.88 -1.63 5.53
N ASP A 58 -16.20 -1.85 5.61
CA ASP A 58 -16.98 -1.52 6.80
C ASP A 58 -16.54 -2.34 8.03
N ARG A 59 -16.16 -3.62 7.85
CA ARG A 59 -15.61 -4.45 8.95
C ARG A 59 -14.25 -3.95 9.43
N TYR A 60 -13.37 -3.53 8.52
CA TYR A 60 -12.10 -2.90 8.85
C TYR A 60 -12.29 -1.63 9.67
N LEU A 61 -13.27 -0.79 9.30
CA LEU A 61 -13.63 0.39 10.07
C LEU A 61 -14.20 0.05 11.44
N HIS A 62 -15.00 -1.02 11.54
CA HIS A 62 -15.61 -1.48 12.80
C HIS A 62 -14.56 -1.99 13.80
N HIS A 63 -13.58 -2.78 13.35
CA HIS A 63 -12.56 -3.34 14.25
C HIS A 63 -11.42 -2.37 14.58
N GLY A 64 -11.12 -1.41 13.69
CA GLY A 64 -10.19 -0.31 13.96
C GLY A 64 -8.84 -0.79 14.50
N ASP A 65 -8.50 -0.36 15.72
CA ASP A 65 -7.22 -0.66 16.38
C ASP A 65 -7.09 -2.12 16.86
N ARG A 66 -8.17 -2.91 16.82
CA ARG A 66 -8.13 -4.35 17.15
C ARG A 66 -7.50 -5.19 16.04
N ILE A 67 -7.32 -4.61 14.85
CA ILE A 67 -6.72 -5.29 13.71
C ILE A 67 -5.22 -5.40 13.94
N ALA A 68 -4.68 -6.61 13.80
CA ALA A 68 -3.25 -6.89 13.80
C ALA A 68 -2.63 -6.45 12.46
N ARG A 69 -2.62 -5.13 12.21
CA ARG A 69 -2.14 -4.55 10.95
C ARG A 69 -0.71 -4.98 10.67
N ARG A 70 -0.44 -5.38 9.43
CA ARG A 70 0.93 -5.59 8.99
C ARG A 70 1.70 -4.27 9.17
N PRO A 71 2.89 -4.29 9.80
CA PRO A 71 3.70 -3.09 9.91
C PRO A 71 3.98 -2.50 8.52
N GLU A 72 3.69 -1.22 8.34
CA GLU A 72 4.07 -0.48 7.14
C GLU A 72 5.60 -0.39 7.03
N SER A 73 6.11 -0.25 5.81
CA SER A 73 7.55 -0.10 5.61
C SER A 73 8.06 1.21 6.26
N PRO A 74 9.10 1.16 7.13
CA PRO A 74 9.77 2.36 7.62
C PRO A 74 10.34 3.19 6.47
N LEU A 75 10.24 4.52 6.61
CA LEU A 75 10.78 5.51 5.67
C LEU A 75 11.91 6.34 6.28
N ASP A 76 12.34 6.04 7.51
CA ASP A 76 13.53 6.65 8.07
C ASP A 76 14.78 6.18 7.33
N GLN A 77 15.77 7.07 7.25
CA GLN A 77 16.97 6.86 6.47
C GLN A 77 17.76 5.63 6.93
N GLU A 78 17.81 5.35 8.24
CA GLU A 78 18.56 4.22 8.80
C GLU A 78 17.97 2.88 8.34
N SER A 79 16.65 2.70 8.48
CA SER A 79 15.97 1.49 8.04
C SER A 79 16.09 1.27 6.53
N LEU A 80 15.98 2.35 5.75
CA LEU A 80 16.14 2.28 4.29
C LEU A 80 17.58 1.94 3.88
N ALA A 81 18.57 2.54 4.53
CA ALA A 81 19.98 2.24 4.29
C ALA A 81 20.31 0.78 4.65
N HIS A 82 19.77 0.27 5.75
CA HIS A 82 19.91 -1.14 6.13
C HIS A 82 19.35 -2.09 5.06
N ARG A 83 18.17 -1.78 4.51
CA ARG A 83 17.58 -2.57 3.41
C ARG A 83 18.41 -2.47 2.13
N ALA A 84 18.88 -1.28 1.78
CA ALA A 84 19.74 -1.08 0.61
C ALA A 84 21.06 -1.87 0.73
N ALA A 85 21.66 -1.92 1.93
CA ALA A 85 22.86 -2.71 2.20
C ALA A 85 22.64 -4.23 2.08
N GLY A 86 21.40 -4.71 2.22
CA GLY A 86 21.02 -6.11 2.03
C GLY A 86 20.79 -6.52 0.58
N CYS A 87 20.94 -5.60 -0.39
CA CYS A 87 20.75 -5.90 -1.80
C CYS A 87 21.84 -6.85 -2.33
N ALA A 88 21.48 -7.74 -3.25
CA ALA A 88 22.41 -8.70 -3.84
C ALA A 88 23.48 -8.04 -4.72
N GLY A 89 23.15 -6.92 -5.36
CA GLY A 89 24.06 -6.13 -6.18
C GLY A 89 24.37 -4.77 -5.57
N ARG A 90 25.37 -4.10 -6.14
CA ARG A 90 25.74 -2.73 -5.77
C ARG A 90 24.65 -1.76 -6.20
N VAL A 91 24.11 -0.99 -5.27
CA VAL A 91 23.12 0.05 -5.56
C VAL A 91 23.74 1.12 -6.46
N VAL A 92 23.06 1.45 -7.56
CA VAL A 92 23.48 2.45 -8.55
C VAL A 92 22.50 3.62 -8.67
N ALA A 93 21.26 3.44 -8.24
CA ALA A 93 20.26 4.50 -8.13
C ALA A 93 19.19 4.11 -7.10
N ILE A 94 18.53 5.13 -6.55
CA ILE A 94 17.26 4.97 -5.84
C ILE A 94 16.15 5.46 -6.76
N GLU A 95 15.12 4.65 -6.94
CA GLU A 95 14.00 4.95 -7.82
C GLU A 95 12.69 4.97 -7.03
N ALA A 96 11.83 5.94 -7.33
CA ALA A 96 10.45 5.96 -6.91
C ALA A 96 9.55 5.75 -8.13
N VAL A 97 8.61 4.80 -8.03
CA VAL A 97 7.65 4.49 -9.09
C VAL A 97 6.24 4.41 -8.55
N TRP A 98 5.28 4.87 -9.35
CA TRP A 98 3.89 4.63 -9.05
C TRP A 98 3.51 3.18 -9.32
N ASP A 99 2.60 2.70 -8.51
CA ASP A 99 1.90 1.45 -8.68
C ASP A 99 0.51 1.61 -8.05
N GLY A 100 -0.42 0.72 -8.37
CA GLY A 100 -1.78 0.83 -7.92
C GLY A 100 -2.46 -0.51 -7.78
N ASP A 101 -3.32 -0.61 -6.78
CA ASP A 101 -4.19 -1.77 -6.65
C ASP A 101 -5.61 -1.35 -6.25
N THR A 102 -6.53 -2.29 -6.34
CA THR A 102 -7.95 -2.05 -6.01
C THR A 102 -8.21 -1.82 -4.51
N VAL A 103 -7.20 -2.01 -3.65
CA VAL A 103 -7.28 -1.97 -2.19
C VAL A 103 -6.78 -0.63 -1.64
N HIS A 104 -5.70 -0.11 -2.20
CA HIS A 104 -4.91 1.04 -1.75
C HIS A 104 -4.95 2.21 -2.72
N ASP A 105 -5.63 2.06 -3.88
CA ASP A 105 -5.57 3.03 -4.99
C ASP A 105 -4.10 3.19 -5.44
N TRP A 106 -3.68 4.39 -5.81
CA TRP A 106 -2.29 4.70 -6.12
C TRP A 106 -1.37 4.76 -4.89
N PHE A 107 -0.20 4.16 -5.00
CA PHE A 107 0.89 4.22 -4.02
C PHE A 107 2.25 4.29 -4.72
N VAL A 108 3.30 4.62 -3.97
CA VAL A 108 4.66 4.68 -4.52
C VAL A 108 5.51 3.54 -3.98
N GLN A 109 6.18 2.81 -4.85
CA GLN A 109 7.24 1.89 -4.47
C GLN A 109 8.59 2.62 -4.51
N LEU A 110 9.36 2.50 -3.43
CA LEU A 110 10.75 2.95 -3.38
C LEU A 110 11.66 1.74 -3.60
N LEU A 111 12.53 1.83 -4.61
CA LEU A 111 13.36 0.75 -5.10
C LEU A 111 14.84 1.12 -5.05
N ALA A 112 15.69 0.13 -4.80
CA ALA A 112 17.11 0.20 -5.13
C ALA A 112 17.32 -0.45 -6.49
N VAL A 113 17.88 0.28 -7.43
CA VAL A 113 18.38 -0.29 -8.69
C VAL A 113 19.82 -0.74 -8.45
N THR A 114 20.13 -1.99 -8.79
CA THR A 114 21.44 -2.59 -8.56
C THR A 114 22.17 -2.90 -9.86
N ALA A 115 23.50 -2.96 -9.77
CA ALA A 115 24.39 -3.54 -10.76
C ALA A 115 25.24 -4.65 -10.13
N ASP A 116 25.66 -5.61 -10.94
CA ASP A 116 26.54 -6.72 -10.54
C ASP A 116 26.07 -7.50 -9.28
N PRO A 117 24.93 -8.22 -9.33
CA PRO A 117 24.04 -8.40 -10.48
C PRO A 117 23.06 -7.24 -10.70
N ALA A 118 22.68 -7.05 -11.97
CA ALA A 118 21.64 -6.10 -12.35
C ALA A 118 20.27 -6.55 -11.81
N GLY A 119 19.51 -5.63 -11.23
CA GLY A 119 18.19 -5.93 -10.68
C GLY A 119 17.55 -4.76 -9.94
N GLU A 120 16.41 -5.03 -9.35
CA GLU A 120 15.64 -4.10 -8.52
C GLU A 120 15.32 -4.77 -7.19
N ALA A 121 15.45 -4.02 -6.10
CA ALA A 121 15.08 -4.47 -4.77
C ALA A 121 14.13 -3.47 -4.12
N GLN A 122 12.96 -3.96 -3.68
CA GLN A 122 11.97 -3.13 -3.01
C GLN A 122 12.44 -2.72 -1.61
N LEU A 123 12.57 -1.41 -1.39
CA LEU A 123 12.98 -0.85 -0.11
C LEU A 123 11.78 -0.48 0.75
N ALA A 124 10.73 0.07 0.15
CA ALA A 124 9.50 0.42 0.85
C ALA A 124 8.30 0.54 -0.08
N THR A 125 7.10 0.32 0.46
CA THR A 125 5.84 0.77 -0.16
C THR A 125 5.30 1.94 0.63
N VAL A 126 5.04 3.04 -0.06
CA VAL A 126 4.54 4.30 0.49
C VAL A 126 3.05 4.40 0.20
N TYR A 127 2.24 3.81 1.08
CA TYR A 127 0.79 4.05 1.09
C TYR A 127 0.48 5.43 1.66
N ARG A 128 -0.75 5.91 1.42
CA ARG A 128 -1.27 7.17 1.96
C ARG A 128 -1.07 7.30 3.47
N SER A 129 -1.36 6.24 4.23
CA SER A 129 -1.21 6.21 5.69
C SER A 129 0.25 6.31 6.12
N THR A 130 1.14 5.56 5.47
CA THR A 130 2.60 5.64 5.69
C THR A 130 3.10 7.06 5.43
N ALA A 131 2.69 7.66 4.30
CA ALA A 131 3.07 9.01 3.93
C ALA A 131 2.60 10.06 4.93
N GLN A 132 1.34 10.00 5.36
CA GLN A 132 0.80 10.92 6.36
C GLN A 132 1.53 10.84 7.70
N ARG A 133 1.84 9.62 8.15
CA ARG A 133 2.62 9.41 9.38
C ARG A 133 4.02 9.97 9.27
N TYR A 134 4.68 9.74 8.14
CA TYR A 134 6.04 10.21 7.87
C TYR A 134 6.14 11.73 7.74
N LEU A 135 5.17 12.35 7.05
CA LEU A 135 5.14 13.80 6.84
C LEU A 135 4.62 14.57 8.06
N GLY A 136 3.90 13.90 8.97
CA GLY A 136 3.29 14.51 10.15
C GLY A 136 2.21 15.55 9.79
N GLU A 137 1.97 16.51 10.68
CA GLU A 137 1.00 17.59 10.47
C GLU A 137 1.45 18.65 9.45
N SER A 138 2.66 18.53 8.90
CA SER A 138 3.20 19.44 7.89
C SER A 138 2.48 19.22 6.55
N ARG A 139 1.24 19.69 6.48
CA ARG A 139 0.51 19.86 5.23
C ARG A 139 1.15 21.02 4.49
N ASP A 140 2.16 20.72 3.69
CA ASP A 140 2.48 21.62 2.58
C ASP A 140 1.19 21.72 1.75
N HIS A 141 0.62 22.93 1.63
CA HIS A 141 -0.73 23.16 1.08
C HIS A 141 -0.77 23.00 -0.45
N ARG A 142 0.25 22.37 -1.03
CA ARG A 142 0.29 22.09 -2.46
C ARG A 142 -0.55 20.86 -2.78
N PRO A 143 -1.22 20.83 -3.94
CA PRO A 143 -2.05 19.72 -4.38
C PRO A 143 -1.19 18.54 -4.88
N ARG A 144 -0.17 18.11 -4.12
CA ARG A 144 0.65 16.95 -4.47
C ARG A 144 0.20 15.74 -3.66
N HIS A 145 0.27 14.57 -4.28
CA HIS A 145 -0.03 13.30 -3.62
C HIS A 145 0.94 13.09 -2.44
N PRO A 146 0.45 12.89 -1.20
CA PRO A 146 1.33 12.73 -0.04
C PRO A 146 2.28 11.54 -0.20
N GLU A 147 1.85 10.49 -0.89
CA GLU A 147 2.64 9.31 -1.24
C GLU A 147 3.90 9.69 -2.03
N ALA A 148 3.74 10.53 -3.05
CA ALA A 148 4.86 11.05 -3.84
C ALA A 148 5.78 11.97 -3.03
N VAL A 149 5.22 12.86 -2.21
CA VAL A 149 6.03 13.77 -1.38
C VAL A 149 6.87 13.01 -0.37
N ALA A 150 6.29 11.99 0.29
CA ALA A 150 7.00 11.15 1.23
C ALA A 150 8.07 10.29 0.54
N ALA A 151 7.76 9.67 -0.60
CA ALA A 151 8.71 8.87 -1.37
C ALA A 151 9.86 9.73 -1.90
N GLU A 152 9.57 10.92 -2.43
CA GLU A 152 10.59 11.86 -2.90
C GLU A 152 11.52 12.30 -1.77
N ARG A 153 10.96 12.67 -0.61
CA ARG A 153 11.76 13.10 0.55
C ARG A 153 12.65 11.96 1.08
N ALA A 154 12.08 10.78 1.31
CA ALA A 154 12.82 9.63 1.82
C ALA A 154 13.84 9.10 0.81
N GLY A 155 13.44 9.01 -0.46
CA GLY A 155 14.28 8.55 -1.56
C GLY A 155 15.48 9.46 -1.84
N ARG A 156 15.28 10.78 -1.87
CA ARG A 156 16.38 11.75 -2.00
C ARG A 156 17.37 11.64 -0.84
N ALA A 157 16.87 11.62 0.40
CA ALA A 157 17.73 11.48 1.58
C ALA A 157 18.57 10.18 1.54
N LEU A 158 17.98 9.07 1.12
CA LEU A 158 18.71 7.81 0.96
C LEU A 158 19.73 7.88 -0.18
N ALA A 159 19.37 8.44 -1.32
CA ALA A 159 20.25 8.56 -2.48
C ALA A 159 21.47 9.44 -2.15
N GLU A 160 21.26 10.56 -1.46
CA GLU A 160 22.33 11.42 -0.92
C GLU A 160 23.23 10.65 0.05
N HIS A 161 22.65 9.89 0.98
CA HIS A 161 23.40 9.07 1.93
C HIS A 161 24.29 8.02 1.25
N LEU A 162 23.80 7.41 0.17
CA LEU A 162 24.53 6.40 -0.60
C LEU A 162 25.41 6.99 -1.72
N SER A 163 25.35 8.30 -1.94
CA SER A 163 26.03 9.00 -3.05
C SER A 163 25.68 8.43 -4.44
N VAL A 164 24.39 8.14 -4.65
CA VAL A 164 23.82 7.67 -5.92
C VAL A 164 22.71 8.62 -6.40
N PRO A 165 22.34 8.62 -7.69
CA PRO A 165 21.20 9.40 -8.17
C PRO A 165 19.86 8.93 -7.59
N PHE A 166 18.91 9.87 -7.48
CA PHE A 166 17.49 9.61 -7.24
C PHE A 166 16.69 9.88 -8.51
N HIS A 167 15.79 8.96 -8.88
CA HIS A 167 14.89 9.09 -10.03
C HIS A 167 13.43 8.95 -9.61
N PHE A 168 12.58 9.85 -10.07
CA PHE A 168 11.12 9.74 -9.99
C PHE A 168 10.52 10.44 -11.19
N ALA A 169 10.05 9.66 -12.17
CA ALA A 169 9.67 10.18 -13.48
C ALA A 169 8.39 11.04 -13.49
N SER A 170 7.39 10.68 -12.67
CA SER A 170 6.10 11.37 -12.64
C SER A 170 5.69 11.73 -11.20
N PRO A 171 6.42 12.62 -10.51
CA PRO A 171 6.19 12.88 -9.09
C PRO A 171 4.95 13.74 -8.79
N ASP A 172 4.29 14.25 -9.84
CA ASP A 172 3.11 15.13 -9.73
C ASP A 172 1.81 14.44 -10.15
N SER A 173 1.88 13.29 -10.82
CA SER A 173 0.70 12.55 -11.28
C SER A 173 0.98 11.05 -11.30
N PRO A 174 0.09 10.20 -10.76
CA PRO A 174 0.25 8.76 -10.85
C PRO A 174 0.36 8.28 -12.30
N ASP A 175 1.43 7.52 -12.57
CA ASP A 175 1.74 6.93 -13.88
C ASP A 175 2.70 5.74 -13.66
N ASP A 176 2.17 4.53 -13.77
CA ASP A 176 2.89 3.26 -13.64
C ASP A 176 3.61 2.84 -14.93
N GLU A 177 3.36 3.54 -16.04
CA GLU A 177 4.08 3.37 -17.31
C GLU A 177 5.22 4.39 -17.49
N ALA A 178 5.43 5.27 -16.51
CA ALA A 178 6.44 6.31 -16.57
C ALA A 178 7.85 5.73 -16.81
N PRO A 179 8.71 6.42 -17.58
CA PRO A 179 10.04 5.93 -17.92
C PRO A 179 10.87 5.56 -16.68
N ARG A 180 11.30 4.30 -16.64
CA ARG A 180 12.18 3.78 -15.59
C ARG A 180 13.59 4.35 -15.71
N TRP A 181 14.31 4.40 -14.59
CA TRP A 181 15.71 4.81 -14.58
C TRP A 181 16.56 3.94 -15.51
N GLN A 182 17.50 4.58 -16.22
CA GLN A 182 18.47 3.93 -17.09
C GLN A 182 19.89 4.40 -16.69
N PRO A 183 20.90 3.51 -16.65
CA PRO A 183 22.30 3.85 -16.33
C PRO A 183 22.99 4.78 -17.33
#